data_AF-A0A7W4GIR6-F1
#
_entry.id   AF-A0A7W4GIR6-F1
#
_cell.length_a   1.000
_cell.length_b   1.000
_cell.length_c   1.000
_cell.angle_alpha   90.00
_cell.angle_beta   90.00
_cell.angle_gamma   90.00
#
_symmetry.space_group_name_H-M   'P 1'
#
loop_
_entity.id
_entity.type
_entity.pdbx_description
1 polymer ?
#
loop_
_entity_poly.entity_id
_entity_poly.type
_entity_poly.pdbx_seq_one_letter_code
_entity_poly.pdbx_strand_id
1 'polypeptide(L)' 'PNSIPLVLDNLDKTIKLATKRKDLLPVYSFNGKQLWLNKEKGRGVLAGSSSRLEKWTDLKLRLGVDRLRQPKLNME' A
#
# COMPACT_ATOMS: atom_id res chain seq x y z
N PRO A 1 4.15 -3.93 13.02
CA PRO A 1 3.67 -4.46 11.72
C PRO A 1 3.46 -6.00 11.67
N ASN A 2 3.14 -6.65 12.80
CA ASN A 2 3.02 -8.12 12.85
C ASN A 2 1.57 -8.62 12.81
N SER A 3 0.59 -7.72 12.74
CA SER A 3 -0.81 -8.08 12.61
C SER A 3 -1.15 -8.52 11.18
N ILE A 4 -2.10 -9.44 11.05
CA ILE A 4 -2.70 -9.76 9.75
C ILE A 4 -3.47 -8.52 9.27
N PRO A 5 -3.23 -8.02 8.04
CA PRO A 5 -3.88 -6.82 7.56
C PRO A 5 -5.37 -7.04 7.28
N LEU A 6 -6.15 -5.97 7.42
CA LEU A 6 -7.52 -5.88 6.91
C LEU A 6 -7.49 -5.44 5.45
N VAL A 7 -8.39 -5.99 4.64
CA VAL A 7 -8.55 -5.67 3.23
C VAL A 7 -9.78 -4.80 3.05
N LEU A 8 -9.57 -3.61 2.49
CA LEU A 8 -10.62 -2.74 1.97
C LEU A 8 -10.73 -3.00 0.46
N ASP A 9 -11.90 -3.43 0.00
CA ASP A 9 -12.13 -3.87 -1.37
C ASP A 9 -13.31 -3.11 -1.99
N ASN A 10 -13.30 -2.96 -3.32
CA ASN A 10 -14.36 -2.36 -4.11
C ASN A 10 -15.38 -3.39 -4.66
N LEU A 11 -15.07 -4.69 -4.70
CA LEU A 11 -15.97 -5.77 -5.11
C LEU A 11 -16.66 -6.42 -3.91
N ASP A 12 -15.92 -6.72 -2.85
CA ASP A 12 -16.45 -7.23 -1.57
C ASP A 12 -16.57 -6.08 -0.56
N LYS A 13 -17.81 -5.67 -0.26
CA LYS A 13 -18.07 -4.51 0.62
C LYS A 13 -17.73 -4.79 2.10
N THR A 14 -17.43 -6.03 2.47
CA THR A 14 -17.13 -6.39 3.87
C THR A 14 -15.62 -6.32 4.11
N ILE A 15 -15.21 -5.57 5.14
CA ILE A 15 -13.81 -5.53 5.57
C ILE A 15 -13.44 -6.87 6.20
N LYS A 16 -12.44 -7.56 5.63
CA LYS A 16 -12.01 -8.89 6.07
C LYS A 16 -10.51 -8.92 6.31
N LEU A 17 -10.05 -9.80 7.21
CA LEU A 17 -8.63 -10.11 7.33
C LEU A 17 -8.11 -10.72 6.02
N ALA A 18 -6.86 -10.44 5.65
CA ALA A 18 -6.26 -10.96 4.43
C ALA A 18 -6.27 -12.50 4.37
N THR A 19 -6.15 -13.20 5.51
CA THR A 19 -6.25 -14.67 5.57
C THR A 19 -7.65 -15.21 5.25
N LYS A 20 -8.68 -14.36 5.23
CA LYS A 20 -10.05 -14.70 4.82
C LYS A 20 -10.34 -14.39 3.35
N ARG A 21 -9.40 -13.75 2.64
CA ARG A 21 -9.48 -13.41 1.21
C ARG A 21 -8.57 -14.30 0.37
N LYS A 22 -8.90 -15.60 0.33
CA LYS A 22 -8.12 -16.62 -0.41
C LYS A 22 -8.11 -16.41 -1.92
N ASP A 23 -9.01 -15.57 -2.42
CA ASP A 23 -9.12 -15.13 -3.79
C ASP A 23 -8.08 -14.08 -4.19
N LEU A 24 -7.44 -13.41 -3.21
CA LEU A 24 -6.43 -12.39 -3.46
C LEU A 24 -5.02 -12.93 -3.24
N LEU A 25 -4.18 -12.85 -4.28
CA LEU A 25 -2.75 -13.13 -4.19
C LEU A 25 -1.96 -11.81 -4.19
N PRO A 26 -1.35 -11.40 -3.07
CA PRO A 26 -0.60 -10.15 -3.02
C PRO A 26 0.72 -10.28 -3.78
N VAL A 27 1.01 -9.31 -4.66
CA VAL A 27 2.26 -9.25 -5.45
C VAL A 27 3.23 -8.21 -4.87
N TYR A 28 2.73 -7.00 -4.62
CA TYR A 28 3.46 -5.92 -3.96
C TYR A 28 2.48 -4.99 -3.23
N SER A 29 3.00 -4.15 -2.35
CA SER A 29 2.25 -3.06 -1.72
C SER A 29 3.12 -1.81 -1.69
N PHE A 30 2.49 -0.64 -1.68
CA PHE A 30 3.22 0.63 -1.59
C PHE A 30 2.38 1.69 -0.89
N ASN A 31 3.04 2.74 -0.42
CA ASN A 31 2.40 3.94 0.10
C ASN A 31 3.08 5.20 -0.47
N GLY A 32 2.85 6.35 0.15
CA GLY A 32 3.44 7.63 -0.28
C GLY A 32 4.96 7.62 -0.41
N LYS A 33 5.67 6.78 0.36
CA LYS A 33 7.13 6.78 0.46
C LYS A 33 7.77 5.46 0.04
N GLN A 34 7.22 4.34 0.47
CA GLN A 34 7.89 3.03 0.40
C GLN A 34 7.13 2.06 -0.50
N LEU A 35 7.89 1.13 -1.08
CA LEU A 35 7.43 0.00 -1.89
C LEU A 35 7.93 -1.29 -1.24
N TRP A 36 7.06 -2.29 -1.11
CA TRP A 36 7.38 -3.62 -0.62
C TRP A 36 7.01 -4.67 -1.66
N LEU A 37 7.94 -5.58 -1.94
CA LEU A 37 7.67 -6.76 -2.75
C LEU A 37 7.23 -7.91 -1.85
N ASN A 38 6.18 -8.61 -2.24
CA ASN A 38 5.78 -9.81 -1.51
C ASN A 38 6.70 -10.96 -1.89
N LYS A 39 7.48 -11.47 -0.94
CA LYS A 39 8.28 -12.68 -1.11
C LYS A 39 7.58 -13.87 -0.46
N GLU A 40 8.09 -15.06 -0.76
CA GLU A 40 7.63 -16.30 -0.13
C GLU A 40 7.54 -16.14 1.40
N LYS A 41 6.45 -16.65 1.98
CA LYS A 41 6.06 -16.54 3.41
C LYS A 41 5.33 -15.25 3.83
N GLY A 42 4.86 -14.43 2.90
CA GLY A 42 3.87 -13.37 3.18
C GLY A 42 4.42 -12.19 3.99
N ARG A 43 5.75 -12.06 4.10
CA ARG A 43 6.41 -10.86 4.63
C ARG A 43 6.91 -10.02 3.46
N GLY A 44 6.33 -8.83 3.30
CA GLY A 44 6.81 -7.86 2.32
C GLY A 44 8.24 -7.44 2.63
N VAL A 45 9.12 -7.45 1.63
CA VAL A 45 10.49 -6.95 1.73
C VAL A 45 10.53 -5.54 1.17
N LEU A 46 11.11 -4.61 1.92
CA LEU A 46 11.31 -3.24 1.45
C LEU A 46 12.15 -3.27 0.17
N ALA A 47 11.54 -2.82 -0.93
CA ALA A 47 12.14 -2.77 -2.25
C ALA A 47 12.55 -1.35 -2.66
N GLY A 48 12.39 -0.39 -1.75
CA GLY A 48 12.85 0.98 -1.87
C GLY A 48 11.72 2.00 -1.91
N SER A 49 11.96 3.09 -2.63
CA SER A 49 11.01 4.19 -2.77
C SER A 49 9.84 3.84 -3.67
N SER A 50 8.64 4.33 -3.34
CA SER A 50 7.45 4.28 -4.20
C SER A 50 7.61 5.07 -5.50
N SER A 51 8.59 5.98 -5.60
CA SER A 51 8.93 6.72 -6.83
C SER A 51 9.36 5.84 -8.00
N ARG A 52 9.68 4.56 -7.74
CA ARG A 52 9.95 3.55 -8.77
C ARG A 52 8.69 3.19 -9.58
N LEU A 53 7.50 3.49 -9.08
CA LEU A 53 6.24 3.28 -9.78
C LEU A 53 5.88 4.53 -10.60
N GLU A 54 6.14 4.51 -11.91
CA GLU A 54 5.97 5.68 -12.79
C GLU A 54 4.55 6.27 -12.72
N LYS A 55 3.51 5.44 -12.77
CA LYS A 55 2.11 5.89 -12.67
C LYS A 55 1.78 6.53 -11.32
N TRP A 56 2.45 6.11 -10.24
CA TRP A 56 2.28 6.75 -8.93
C TRP A 56 2.95 8.12 -8.91
N THR A 57 4.14 8.24 -9.48
CA THR A 57 4.85 9.52 -9.62
C THR A 57 4.03 10.52 -10.46
N ASP A 58 3.47 10.08 -11.61
CA ASP A 58 2.56 10.90 -12.43
C ASP A 58 1.32 11.34 -11.64
N LEU A 59 0.67 10.42 -10.93
CA LEU A 59 -0.50 10.75 -10.13
C LEU A 59 -0.19 11.83 -9.07
N LYS A 60 0.94 11.71 -8.36
CA LYS A 60 1.35 12.71 -7.36
C LYS A 60 1.60 14.09 -7.99
N LEU A 61 2.20 14.12 -9.18
CA LEU A 61 2.43 15.35 -9.93
C LEU A 61 1.10 16.03 -10.28
N ARG A 62 0.13 15.27 -10.82
CA ARG A 62 -1.21 15.80 -11.18
C ARG A 62 -2.01 16.25 -9.97
N LEU A 63 -1.91 15.54 -8.85
CA LEU A 63 -2.57 15.91 -7.59
C LEU A 63 -1.91 17.13 -6.92
N GLY A 64 -0.67 17.47 -7.31
CA GLY A 64 0.10 18.54 -6.67
C GLY A 64 0.32 18.23 -5.19
N VAL A 65 0.79 17.01 -4.86
CA VAL A 65 0.92 16.53 -3.47
C VAL A 65 1.69 17.49 -2.57
N ASP A 66 2.68 18.20 -3.11
CA ASP A 66 3.46 19.21 -2.37
C ASP A 66 2.63 20.40 -1.87
N ARG A 67 1.40 20.56 -2.38
CA ARG A 67 0.44 21.61 -2.00
C ARG A 67 -0.60 21.11 -0.99
N LEU A 68 -0.61 19.82 -0.66
CA LEU A 68 -1.55 19.27 0.32
C LEU A 68 -1.15 19.69 1.74
N ARG A 69 -2.16 19.82 2.62
CA ARG A 69 -1.92 20.06 4.04
C ARG A 69 -1.22 18.86 4.66
N GLN A 70 -0.33 19.14 5.61
CA GLN A 70 0.36 18.09 6.36
C GLN A 70 -0.63 17.27 7.20
N PRO A 71 -0.41 15.95 7.34
CA PRO A 71 -1.27 15.10 8.16
C PRO A 71 -1.20 15.55 9.63
N LYS A 72 -2.36 15.53 10.31
CA LYS A 72 -2.44 15.85 11.74
C LYS A 72 -1.73 14.83 12.63
N LEU A 73 -1.59 13.60 12.13
CA LEU A 73 -0.94 12.49 12.83
C LEU A 73 0.11 11.89 11.90
N ASN A 74 1.35 11.84 12.36
CA ASN A 74 2.42 11.14 11.67
C ASN A 74 2.53 9.74 12.27
N MET A 75 2.35 8.71 11.43
CA MET A 75 2.36 7.30 11.86
C MET A 75 3.68 6.59 11.50
N GLU A 76 4.71 7.36 11.15
CA GLU A 76 6.06 6.88 10.87
C GLU A 76 6.97 6.94 12.08
#